data_AF-A0A0F5HS29-F1
#
_entry.id   AF-A0A0F5HS29-F1
#
_cell.length_a   1.000
_cell.length_b   1.000
_cell.length_c   1.000
_cell.angle_alpha   90.00
_cell.angle_beta   90.00
_cell.angle_gamma   90.00
#
_symmetry.space_group_name_H-M   'P 1'
#
loop_
_entity.id
_entity.type
_entity.pdbx_description
1 polymer ?
#
loop_
_entity_poly.entity_id
_entity_poly.type
_entity_poly.pdbx_seq_one_letter_code
_entity_poly.pdbx_strand_id
1 'polypeptide(L)'
;MGFHSKPNTFVSHVRIKVENLEYSLHYYREIIGFQVLEQTETTAVLTTDGQTSILSLEQPDRTIPKQGRTAGLYHFAILLPNRSDLANFVFHLIDKGIRIGSSDHLVSEALYLSDPDGNGIEVYIDRDPSVWSWRNGEVAMTVDPLNFEELLADGNQQQPWNRLPASTVMGHIHLHVSELKETEEFYTKGLGFDVVNRFGAQALFISTGGYHHHIGLNTWNGTGAPLPPENSPGLKFFTLTLPSEEDRHRVITNLRAIGASVEEENGIVVTHDPTGNRIYLQV
;
A
#
# COMPACT_ATOMS: atom_id res chain seq x y z
N MET A 1 2.26 19.95 -4.16
CA MET A 1 0.92 19.44 -3.77
C MET A 1 0.83 18.04 -4.35
N GLY A 2 0.87 17.02 -3.51
CA GLY A 2 1.07 15.63 -3.91
C GLY A 2 -0.23 14.85 -4.11
N PHE A 3 -0.13 13.67 -4.71
CA PHE A 3 -1.27 12.79 -4.99
C PHE A 3 -1.90 12.17 -3.73
N HIS A 4 -1.20 12.23 -2.59
CA HIS A 4 -1.62 11.69 -1.29
C HIS A 4 -2.24 12.78 -0.39
N SER A 5 -3.03 13.67 -1.00
CA SER A 5 -3.72 14.76 -0.33
C SER A 5 -4.93 15.22 -1.14
N LYS A 6 -5.84 15.96 -0.49
CA LYS A 6 -7.00 16.56 -1.16
C LYS A 6 -6.53 17.45 -2.33
N PRO A 7 -7.21 17.40 -3.50
CA PRO A 7 -8.54 16.84 -3.75
C PRO A 7 -8.56 15.38 -4.25
N ASN A 8 -7.51 14.61 -4.02
CA ASN A 8 -7.44 13.21 -4.48
C ASN A 8 -8.09 12.25 -3.48
N THR A 9 -8.57 11.11 -3.98
CA THR A 9 -8.84 9.94 -3.16
C THR A 9 -7.57 9.09 -3.10
N PHE A 10 -7.06 8.83 -1.91
CA PHE A 10 -5.79 8.11 -1.73
C PHE A 10 -5.83 7.17 -0.54
N VAL A 11 -4.91 6.21 -0.52
CA VAL A 11 -4.72 5.30 0.61
C VAL A 11 -4.00 6.05 1.73
N SER A 12 -4.63 6.19 2.90
CA SER A 12 -4.04 6.91 4.03
C SER A 12 -3.57 6.01 5.16
N HIS A 13 -4.12 4.80 5.25
CA HIS A 13 -3.77 3.86 6.29
C HIS A 13 -3.95 2.42 5.82
N VAL A 14 -3.09 1.52 6.30
CA VAL A 14 -3.23 0.08 6.11
C VAL A 14 -3.13 -0.59 7.47
N ARG A 15 -4.03 -1.54 7.77
CA ARG A 15 -3.91 -2.42 8.93
C ARG A 15 -3.64 -3.83 8.47
N ILE A 16 -2.58 -4.42 9.00
CA ILE A 16 -2.19 -5.80 8.69
C ILE A 16 -2.27 -6.68 9.93
N LYS A 17 -2.48 -7.97 9.68
CA LYS A 17 -2.38 -9.04 10.66
C LYS A 17 -0.97 -9.60 10.65
N VAL A 18 -0.44 -9.84 11.84
CA VAL A 18 0.88 -10.42 12.10
C VAL A 18 0.76 -11.64 13.00
N GLU A 19 1.70 -12.59 12.91
CA GLU A 19 1.66 -13.82 13.71
C GLU A 19 2.09 -13.55 15.16
N ASN A 20 3.15 -12.75 15.33
CA ASN A 20 3.70 -12.33 16.62
C ASN A 20 4.00 -10.83 16.60
N LEU A 21 3.25 -10.07 17.42
CA LEU A 21 3.33 -8.61 17.46
C LEU A 21 4.71 -8.12 17.88
N GLU A 22 5.34 -8.76 18.87
CA GLU A 22 6.65 -8.33 19.38
C GLU A 22 7.73 -8.43 18.29
N TYR A 23 7.79 -9.56 17.58
CA TYR A 23 8.74 -9.78 16.50
C TYR A 23 8.48 -8.86 15.30
N SER A 24 7.22 -8.72 14.89
CA SER A 24 6.88 -7.82 13.78
C SER A 24 7.14 -6.36 14.16
N LEU A 25 6.86 -5.95 15.41
CA LEU A 25 7.16 -4.59 15.87
C LEU A 25 8.67 -4.31 15.89
N HIS A 26 9.49 -5.28 16.30
CA HIS A 26 10.94 -5.16 16.21
C HIS A 26 11.38 -4.96 14.75
N TYR A 27 10.84 -5.75 13.81
CA TYR A 27 11.14 -5.60 12.38
C TYR A 27 10.73 -4.22 11.84
N TYR A 28 9.51 -3.78 12.11
CA TYR A 28 9.01 -2.49 11.61
C TYR A 28 9.76 -1.30 12.20
N ARG A 29 10.31 -1.40 13.41
CA ARG A 29 11.13 -0.35 14.01
C ARG A 29 12.57 -0.37 13.52
N GLU A 30 13.23 -1.52 13.61
CA GLU A 30 14.69 -1.61 13.40
C GLU A 30 15.07 -1.78 11.93
N ILE A 31 14.24 -2.48 11.15
CA ILE A 31 14.50 -2.68 9.72
C ILE A 31 13.84 -1.56 8.92
N ILE A 32 12.54 -1.34 9.09
CA ILE A 32 11.82 -0.34 8.28
C ILE A 32 12.00 1.09 8.80
N GLY A 33 12.05 1.30 10.12
CA GLY A 33 12.25 2.63 10.71
C GLY A 33 10.98 3.33 11.20
N PHE A 34 9.88 2.59 11.41
CA PHE A 34 8.69 3.17 12.03
C PHE A 34 8.91 3.51 13.50
N GLN A 35 8.15 4.49 13.98
CA GLN A 35 7.98 4.78 15.40
C GLN A 35 6.63 4.26 15.90
N VAL A 36 6.52 4.00 17.19
CA VAL A 36 5.28 3.52 17.83
C VAL A 36 4.53 4.71 18.40
N LEU A 37 3.27 4.88 18.00
CA LEU A 37 2.36 5.89 18.54
C LEU A 37 1.61 5.32 19.74
N GLU A 38 1.02 4.14 19.56
CA GLU A 38 0.27 3.42 20.59
C GLU A 38 0.54 1.92 20.49
N GLN A 39 0.49 1.22 21.61
CA GLN A 39 0.67 -0.22 21.67
C GLN A 39 -0.22 -0.82 22.78
N THR A 40 -0.88 -1.92 22.46
CA THR A 40 -1.56 -2.81 23.41
C THR A 40 -0.88 -4.17 23.42
N GLU A 41 -1.46 -5.15 24.11
CA GLU A 41 -0.97 -6.53 24.07
C GLU A 41 -1.08 -7.16 22.68
N THR A 42 -2.07 -6.77 21.88
CA THR A 42 -2.37 -7.41 20.58
C THR A 42 -2.36 -6.44 19.40
N THR A 43 -2.11 -5.15 19.62
CA THR A 43 -2.08 -4.15 18.54
C THR A 43 -0.94 -3.16 18.69
N ALA A 44 -0.46 -2.63 17.55
CA ALA A 44 0.47 -1.49 17.53
C ALA A 44 0.07 -0.50 16.42
N VAL A 45 0.15 0.78 16.72
CA VAL A 45 -0.15 1.89 15.81
C VAL A 45 1.19 2.56 15.49
N LEU A 46 1.54 2.60 14.20
CA LEU A 46 2.86 3.05 13.75
C LEU A 46 2.77 4.41 13.06
N THR A 47 3.82 5.20 13.23
CA THR A 47 3.92 6.60 12.76
C THR A 47 5.31 6.93 12.24
N THR A 48 5.39 7.95 11.41
CA THR A 48 6.64 8.52 10.87
C THR A 48 6.94 9.90 11.48
N ASP A 49 5.90 10.65 11.88
CA ASP A 49 5.96 12.02 12.39
C ASP A 49 5.65 12.16 13.89
N GLY A 50 5.27 11.06 14.56
CA GLY A 50 4.88 11.04 15.97
C GLY A 50 3.42 11.46 16.23
N GLN A 51 2.62 11.64 15.18
CA GLN A 51 1.24 12.16 15.28
C GLN A 51 0.26 11.37 14.41
N THR A 52 0.63 11.10 13.17
CA THR A 52 -0.21 10.49 12.15
C THR A 52 0.13 9.01 12.02
N SER A 53 -0.88 8.14 12.00
CA SER A 53 -0.66 6.72 11.74
C SER A 53 -0.93 6.34 10.29
N ILE A 54 0.06 5.74 9.63
CA ILE A 54 -0.07 5.23 8.26
C ILE A 54 -0.09 3.70 8.19
N LEU A 55 0.35 3.00 9.24
CA LEU A 55 0.34 1.54 9.34
C LEU A 55 -0.06 1.12 10.76
N SER A 56 -0.89 0.09 10.89
CA SER A 56 -1.13 -0.57 12.17
C SER A 56 -1.03 -2.08 12.06
N LEU A 57 -0.62 -2.69 13.17
CA LEU A 57 -0.42 -4.13 13.31
C LEU A 57 -1.47 -4.68 14.29
N GLU A 58 -1.99 -5.86 13.99
CA GLU A 58 -2.86 -6.63 14.86
C GLU A 58 -2.37 -8.07 14.90
N GLN A 59 -2.25 -8.64 16.10
CA GLN A 59 -2.06 -10.07 16.30
C GLN A 59 -3.42 -10.69 16.65
N PRO A 60 -4.03 -11.45 15.72
CA PRO A 60 -5.27 -12.18 16.00
C PRO A 60 -5.10 -13.20 17.13
N ASP A 61 -6.21 -13.56 17.76
CA ASP A 61 -6.24 -14.72 18.64
C ASP A 61 -5.98 -16.00 17.85
N ARG A 62 -5.13 -16.88 18.42
CA ARG A 62 -4.79 -18.21 17.85
C ARG A 62 -4.34 -18.11 16.39
N THR A 63 -3.32 -17.29 16.14
CA THR A 63 -2.74 -17.10 14.82
C THR A 63 -2.32 -18.43 14.17
N ILE A 64 -2.50 -18.51 12.86
CA ILE A 64 -1.99 -19.60 12.03
C ILE A 64 -1.05 -19.03 10.96
N PRO A 65 -0.03 -19.81 10.52
CA PRO A 65 0.88 -19.34 9.48
C PRO A 65 0.17 -18.92 8.20
N LYS A 66 0.78 -17.98 7.46
CA LYS A 66 0.28 -17.51 6.17
C LYS A 66 0.09 -18.68 5.20
N GLN A 67 -1.08 -18.75 4.59
CA GLN A 67 -1.39 -19.76 3.58
C GLN A 67 -1.05 -19.24 2.18
N GLY A 68 -0.57 -20.14 1.31
CA GLY A 68 -0.34 -19.80 -0.10
C GLY A 68 -1.65 -19.69 -0.88
N ARG A 69 -1.60 -19.00 -2.03
CA ARG A 69 -2.71 -18.90 -2.99
C ARG A 69 -4.00 -18.31 -2.39
N THR A 70 -3.85 -17.26 -1.58
CA THR A 70 -4.97 -16.46 -1.07
C THR A 70 -5.00 -15.09 -1.75
N ALA A 71 -6.18 -14.50 -1.83
CA ALA A 71 -6.37 -13.10 -2.10
C ALA A 71 -5.89 -12.22 -0.92
N GLY A 72 -6.00 -10.90 -1.04
CA GLY A 72 -5.64 -9.94 0.00
C GLY A 72 -4.40 -9.14 -0.35
N LEU A 73 -3.61 -8.79 0.68
CA LEU A 73 -2.40 -8.00 0.51
C LEU A 73 -1.39 -8.71 -0.41
N TYR A 74 -1.00 -8.03 -1.50
CA TYR A 74 0.27 -8.32 -2.17
C TYR A 74 1.37 -7.51 -1.50
N HIS A 75 1.23 -6.18 -1.49
CA HIS A 75 2.08 -5.29 -0.70
C HIS A 75 1.39 -3.97 -0.34
N PHE A 76 1.88 -3.29 0.69
CA PHE A 76 1.64 -1.86 0.89
C PHE A 76 2.94 -1.10 0.62
N ALA A 77 2.81 0.16 0.20
CA ALA A 77 3.95 0.95 -0.27
C ALA A 77 4.17 2.20 0.59
N ILE A 78 5.42 2.37 1.02
CA ILE A 78 5.89 3.48 1.84
C ILE A 78 6.60 4.46 0.91
N LEU A 79 6.00 5.64 0.70
CA LEU A 79 6.55 6.69 -0.16
C LEU A 79 7.48 7.59 0.65
N LEU A 80 8.77 7.57 0.30
CA LEU A 80 9.77 8.45 0.88
C LEU A 80 9.70 9.85 0.25
N PRO A 81 10.14 10.90 0.96
CA PRO A 81 10.07 12.26 0.44
C PRO A 81 11.22 12.62 -0.51
N ASN A 82 12.38 11.98 -0.40
CA ASN A 82 13.54 12.24 -1.25
C ASN A 82 14.20 10.94 -1.74
N ARG A 83 14.82 11.01 -2.92
CA ARG A 83 15.60 9.91 -3.49
C ARG A 83 16.80 9.52 -2.61
N SER A 84 17.43 10.49 -1.93
CA SER A 84 18.50 10.25 -0.96
C SER A 84 18.04 9.44 0.25
N ASP A 85 16.77 9.54 0.66
CA ASP A 85 16.22 8.70 1.73
C ASP A 85 16.15 7.24 1.28
N LEU A 86 15.78 6.97 0.02
CA LEU A 86 15.79 5.62 -0.54
C LEU A 86 17.22 5.07 -0.60
N ALA A 87 18.19 5.89 -1.03
CA ALA A 87 19.59 5.52 -1.06
C ALA A 87 20.14 5.17 0.34
N ASN A 88 19.83 6.00 1.35
CA ASN A 88 20.19 5.75 2.75
C ASN A 88 19.54 4.48 3.30
N PHE A 89 18.30 4.21 2.90
CA PHE A 89 17.62 2.97 3.25
C PHE A 89 18.33 1.75 2.65
N VAL A 90 18.83 1.81 1.41
CA VAL A 90 19.65 0.73 0.82
C VAL A 90 20.91 0.49 1.64
N PHE A 91 21.65 1.53 2.02
CA PHE A 91 22.85 1.36 2.86
C PHE A 91 22.55 0.67 4.18
N HIS A 92 21.44 1.04 4.84
CA HIS A 92 20.97 0.39 6.05
C HIS A 92 20.65 -1.09 5.85
N LEU A 93 19.92 -1.43 4.79
CA LEU A 93 19.59 -2.83 4.50
C LEU A 93 20.83 -3.68 4.19
N ILE A 94 21.84 -3.10 3.54
CA ILE A 94 23.14 -3.75 3.33
C ILE A 94 23.84 -4.03 4.66
N ASP A 95 23.92 -3.04 5.56
CA ASP A 95 24.52 -3.21 6.90
C ASP A 95 23.81 -4.30 7.73
N LYS A 96 22.48 -4.37 7.62
CA LYS A 96 21.65 -5.38 8.28
C LYS A 96 21.65 -6.74 7.56
N GLY A 97 22.27 -6.86 6.38
CA GLY A 97 22.29 -8.09 5.58
C GLY A 97 20.91 -8.51 5.06
N ILE A 98 19.99 -7.55 4.87
CA ILE A 98 18.63 -7.80 4.39
C ILE A 98 18.64 -7.93 2.87
N ARG A 99 18.00 -8.97 2.36
CA ARG A 99 17.81 -9.17 0.91
C ARG A 99 16.59 -8.41 0.44
N ILE A 100 16.70 -7.81 -0.73
CA ILE A 100 15.64 -7.02 -1.36
C ILE A 100 15.42 -7.46 -2.80
N GLY A 101 14.18 -7.33 -3.25
CA GLY A 101 13.88 -7.10 -4.67
C GLY A 101 13.99 -5.60 -4.99
N SER A 102 14.09 -5.25 -6.26
CA SER A 102 14.13 -3.86 -6.69
C SER A 102 13.67 -3.72 -8.12
N SER A 103 13.07 -2.59 -8.46
CA SER A 103 12.68 -2.27 -9.82
C SER A 103 12.69 -0.77 -10.05
N ASP A 104 13.00 -0.38 -11.28
CA ASP A 104 12.64 0.92 -11.85
C ASP A 104 11.34 0.75 -12.64
N HIS A 105 10.36 1.62 -12.37
CA HIS A 105 9.05 1.59 -12.99
C HIS A 105 8.81 2.71 -14.00
N LEU A 106 9.83 3.50 -14.37
CA LEU A 106 9.76 4.78 -15.11
C LEU A 106 9.02 5.92 -14.39
N VAL A 107 8.08 5.59 -13.51
CA VAL A 107 7.33 6.53 -12.66
C VAL A 107 7.90 6.61 -11.26
N SER A 108 8.61 5.58 -10.82
CA SER A 108 9.18 5.45 -9.48
C SER A 108 10.39 4.51 -9.46
N GLU A 109 11.19 4.62 -8.40
CA GLU A 109 12.25 3.67 -8.04
C GLU A 109 11.86 2.98 -6.73
N ALA A 110 11.84 1.64 -6.72
CA ALA A 110 11.23 0.87 -5.65
C ALA A 110 12.11 -0.28 -5.17
N LEU A 111 12.01 -0.54 -3.86
CA LEU A 111 12.61 -1.69 -3.17
C LEU A 111 11.51 -2.55 -2.56
N TYR A 112 11.65 -3.86 -2.69
CA TYR A 112 10.67 -4.84 -2.26
C TYR A 112 11.22 -5.73 -1.15
N LEU A 113 10.47 -5.83 -0.06
CA LEU A 113 10.77 -6.66 1.10
C LEU A 113 9.53 -7.45 1.50
N SER A 114 9.73 -8.41 2.41
CA SER A 114 8.65 -9.04 3.16
C SER A 114 8.90 -8.84 4.64
N ASP A 115 7.86 -8.58 5.41
CA ASP A 115 7.93 -8.68 6.86
C ASP A 115 8.16 -10.15 7.30
N PRO A 116 8.39 -10.41 8.60
CA PRO A 116 8.63 -11.77 9.10
C PRO A 116 7.52 -12.77 8.79
N ASP A 117 6.30 -12.30 8.54
CA ASP A 117 5.11 -13.10 8.28
C ASP A 117 4.78 -13.23 6.78
N GLY A 118 5.60 -12.62 5.91
CA GLY A 118 5.41 -12.64 4.46
C GLY A 118 4.40 -11.60 3.94
N ASN A 119 4.10 -10.55 4.69
CA ASN A 119 3.40 -9.38 4.16
C ASN A 119 4.37 -8.56 3.29
N GLY A 120 4.01 -8.33 2.02
CA GLY A 120 4.83 -7.55 1.11
C GLY A 120 4.92 -6.09 1.53
N ILE A 121 6.11 -5.53 1.41
CA ILE A 121 6.41 -4.12 1.66
C ILE A 121 7.13 -3.58 0.44
N GLU A 122 6.66 -2.45 -0.07
CA GLU A 122 7.40 -1.62 -1.01
C GLU A 122 7.89 -0.37 -0.28
N VAL A 123 9.15 0.00 -0.46
CA VAL A 123 9.69 1.31 -0.06
C VAL A 123 10.21 1.98 -1.31
N TYR A 124 9.67 3.16 -1.63
CA TYR A 124 9.89 3.76 -2.95
C TYR A 124 9.92 5.28 -2.92
N ILE A 125 10.36 5.85 -4.04
CA ILE A 125 10.30 7.27 -4.34
C ILE A 125 9.67 7.48 -5.72
N ASP A 126 8.75 8.44 -5.82
CA ASP A 126 8.23 8.91 -7.10
C ASP A 126 9.31 9.67 -7.87
N ARG A 127 9.38 9.45 -9.18
CA ARG A 127 10.03 10.42 -10.08
C ARG A 127 9.13 11.64 -10.25
N ASP A 128 9.71 12.77 -10.64
CA ASP A 128 8.92 13.98 -10.91
C ASP A 128 7.81 13.69 -11.93
N PRO A 129 6.53 13.97 -11.63
CA PRO A 129 5.42 13.64 -12.53
C PRO A 129 5.53 14.26 -13.92
N SER A 130 6.29 15.34 -14.08
CA SER A 130 6.55 15.97 -15.38
C SER A 130 7.35 15.10 -16.34
N VAL A 131 8.08 14.08 -15.85
CA VAL A 131 8.81 13.13 -16.69
C VAL A 131 7.99 11.89 -17.05
N TRP A 132 6.80 11.72 -16.47
CA TRP A 132 5.94 10.58 -16.77
C TRP A 132 5.36 10.68 -18.18
N SER A 133 5.40 9.57 -18.91
CA SER A 133 4.83 9.50 -20.26
C SER A 133 3.43 8.91 -20.23
N TRP A 134 2.46 9.67 -20.74
CA TRP A 134 1.06 9.24 -20.83
C TRP A 134 0.65 9.03 -22.29
N ARG A 135 -0.09 7.95 -22.57
CA ARG A 135 -0.68 7.66 -23.87
C ARG A 135 -2.08 7.08 -23.69
N ASN A 136 -3.08 7.72 -24.30
CA ASN A 136 -4.48 7.27 -24.27
C ASN A 136 -5.04 7.04 -22.86
N GLY A 137 -4.64 7.85 -21.88
CA GLY A 137 -5.06 7.72 -20.49
C GLY A 137 -4.23 6.74 -19.66
N GLU A 138 -3.28 6.02 -20.27
CA GLU A 138 -2.38 5.11 -19.55
C GLU A 138 -0.98 5.71 -19.38
N VAL A 139 -0.43 5.61 -18.17
CA VAL A 139 0.95 5.97 -17.86
C VAL A 139 1.87 4.80 -18.23
N ALA A 140 3.02 5.11 -18.82
CA ALA A 140 4.03 4.12 -19.12
C ALA A 140 4.71 3.64 -17.83
N MET A 141 4.66 2.33 -17.57
CA MET A 141 5.38 1.67 -16.49
C MET A 141 6.12 0.44 -17.01
N THR A 142 7.22 0.08 -16.34
CA THR A 142 8.05 -1.09 -16.66
C THR A 142 8.43 -1.85 -15.39
N VAL A 143 9.25 -2.89 -15.51
CA VAL A 143 9.88 -3.62 -14.40
C VAL A 143 11.39 -3.73 -14.62
N ASP A 144 12.02 -2.62 -14.94
CA ASP A 144 13.43 -2.57 -15.34
C ASP A 144 14.32 -2.71 -14.10
N PRO A 145 15.55 -3.23 -14.24
CA PRO A 145 16.49 -3.28 -13.12
C PRO A 145 16.82 -1.87 -12.60
N LEU A 146 16.80 -1.70 -11.28
CA LEU A 146 17.17 -0.44 -10.65
C LEU A 146 18.67 -0.15 -10.80
N ASN A 147 19.02 1.09 -11.16
CA ASN A 147 20.41 1.53 -11.23
C ASN A 147 20.95 1.91 -9.84
N PHE A 148 21.45 0.92 -9.10
CA PHE A 148 21.98 1.14 -7.74
C PHE A 148 23.18 2.08 -7.68
N GLU A 149 24.05 2.11 -8.69
CA GLU A 149 25.22 3.02 -8.69
C GLU A 149 24.75 4.48 -8.67
N GLU A 150 23.78 4.81 -9.52
CA GLU A 150 23.18 6.15 -9.59
C GLU A 150 22.31 6.47 -8.37
N LEU A 151 21.58 5.50 -7.83
CA LEU A 151 20.79 5.71 -6.61
C LEU A 151 21.68 5.99 -5.41
N LEU A 152 22.71 5.16 -5.18
CA LEU A 152 23.59 5.28 -4.01
C LEU A 152 24.44 6.55 -4.04
N ALA A 153 24.63 7.17 -5.21
CA ALA A 153 25.31 8.46 -5.34
C ALA A 153 24.56 9.62 -4.66
N ASP A 154 23.24 9.52 -4.46
CA ASP A 154 22.43 10.53 -3.77
C ASP A 154 22.42 10.35 -2.24
N GLY A 155 22.90 9.21 -1.75
CA GLY A 155 22.90 8.87 -0.34
C GLY A 155 24.16 9.33 0.41
N ASN A 156 24.11 9.19 1.73
CA ASN A 156 25.26 9.36 2.62
C ASN A 156 25.39 8.11 3.50
N GLN A 157 26.33 7.23 3.15
CA GLN A 157 26.58 5.98 3.88
C GLN A 157 26.91 6.19 5.38
N GLN A 158 27.41 7.36 5.76
CA GLN A 158 27.71 7.69 7.17
C GLN A 158 26.48 8.15 7.95
N GLN A 159 25.37 8.46 7.28
CA GLN A 159 24.13 8.84 7.92
C GLN A 159 23.44 7.59 8.46
N PRO A 160 23.26 7.46 9.80
CA PRO A 160 22.57 6.31 10.35
C PRO A 160 21.08 6.35 10.02
N TRP A 161 20.54 5.21 9.59
CA TRP A 161 19.10 5.01 9.46
C TRP A 161 18.49 4.65 10.80
N ASN A 162 17.93 5.65 11.48
CA ASN A 162 17.29 5.46 12.78
C ASN A 162 15.75 5.45 12.71
N ARG A 163 15.19 6.06 11.66
CA ARG A 163 13.75 6.18 11.45
C ARG A 163 13.45 6.62 10.02
N LEU A 164 12.23 6.33 9.58
CA LEU A 164 11.64 6.92 8.38
C LEU A 164 11.59 8.46 8.51
N PRO A 165 11.77 9.20 7.40
CA PRO A 165 11.52 10.63 7.37
C PRO A 165 10.09 10.97 7.82
N ALA A 166 9.92 12.09 8.54
CA ALA A 166 8.60 12.48 9.06
C ALA A 166 7.55 12.73 7.95
N SER A 167 7.99 13.17 6.76
CA SER A 167 7.11 13.42 5.61
C SER A 167 6.79 12.16 4.79
N THR A 168 7.21 10.98 5.24
CA THR A 168 6.85 9.70 4.61
C THR A 168 5.35 9.44 4.75
N VAL A 169 4.72 8.98 3.67
CA VAL A 169 3.28 8.68 3.61
C VAL A 169 3.03 7.23 3.18
N MET A 170 1.82 6.74 3.42
CA MET A 170 1.31 5.57 2.71
C MET A 170 1.10 5.99 1.25
N GLY A 171 1.88 5.42 0.34
CA GLY A 171 1.82 5.75 -1.08
C GLY A 171 0.64 5.04 -1.75
N HIS A 172 0.78 3.74 -1.91
CA HIS A 172 -0.24 2.92 -2.55
C HIS A 172 -0.37 1.55 -1.88
N ILE A 173 -1.39 0.80 -2.27
CA ILE A 173 -1.55 -0.60 -1.90
C ILE A 173 -1.68 -1.46 -3.16
N HIS A 174 -1.15 -2.67 -3.13
CA HIS A 174 -1.34 -3.66 -4.18
C HIS A 174 -2.03 -4.89 -3.59
N LEU A 175 -3.11 -5.32 -4.24
CA LEU A 175 -3.94 -6.43 -3.80
C LEU A 175 -3.90 -7.59 -4.80
N HIS A 176 -3.85 -8.81 -4.26
CA HIS A 176 -4.31 -9.99 -4.95
C HIS A 176 -5.83 -10.04 -4.89
N VAL A 177 -6.47 -9.99 -6.05
CA VAL A 177 -7.93 -10.08 -6.21
C VAL A 177 -8.30 -11.40 -6.89
N SER A 178 -9.52 -11.88 -6.63
CA SER A 178 -9.99 -13.15 -7.18
C SER A 178 -10.30 -13.07 -8.68
N GLU A 179 -10.63 -11.90 -9.19
CA GLU A 179 -10.92 -11.63 -10.60
C GLU A 179 -10.71 -10.12 -10.88
N LEU A 180 -10.71 -9.68 -12.14
CA LEU A 180 -10.44 -8.27 -12.48
C LEU A 180 -11.64 -7.50 -13.04
N LYS A 181 -12.68 -8.18 -13.56
CA LYS A 181 -13.75 -7.51 -14.29
C LYS A 181 -14.73 -6.82 -13.33
N GLU A 182 -15.24 -7.55 -12.35
CA GLU A 182 -16.13 -7.01 -11.33
C GLU A 182 -15.34 -6.07 -10.40
N THR A 183 -14.08 -6.41 -10.13
CA THR A 183 -13.14 -5.58 -9.38
C THR A 183 -12.93 -4.23 -10.07
N GLU A 184 -12.67 -4.20 -11.37
CA GLU A 184 -12.55 -2.93 -12.10
C GLU A 184 -13.85 -2.12 -12.02
N GLU A 185 -15.01 -2.74 -12.20
CA GLU A 185 -16.31 -2.06 -12.09
C GLU A 185 -16.52 -1.47 -10.68
N PHE A 186 -16.18 -2.22 -9.63
CA PHE A 186 -16.25 -1.76 -8.25
C PHE A 186 -15.37 -0.53 -8.01
N TYR A 187 -14.10 -0.60 -8.39
CA TYR A 187 -13.15 0.47 -8.11
C TYR A 187 -13.37 1.70 -9.01
N THR A 188 -13.81 1.51 -10.25
CA THR A 188 -14.05 2.63 -11.18
C THR A 188 -15.44 3.23 -11.01
N LYS A 189 -16.51 2.44 -11.15
CA LYS A 189 -17.88 2.96 -11.08
C LYS A 189 -18.33 3.20 -9.64
N GLY A 190 -17.93 2.33 -8.71
CA GLY A 190 -18.26 2.46 -7.30
C GLY A 190 -17.43 3.54 -6.59
N LEU A 191 -16.12 3.36 -6.57
CA LEU A 191 -15.20 4.24 -5.84
C LEU A 191 -14.72 5.46 -6.64
N GLY A 192 -14.93 5.49 -7.96
CA GLY A 192 -14.63 6.67 -8.79
C GLY A 192 -13.16 6.81 -9.19
N PHE A 193 -12.38 5.74 -9.17
CA PHE A 193 -11.00 5.76 -9.69
C PHE A 193 -10.95 5.67 -11.22
N ASP A 194 -9.88 6.22 -11.79
CA ASP A 194 -9.54 6.06 -13.20
C ASP A 194 -8.54 4.92 -13.39
N VAL A 195 -8.69 4.17 -14.48
CA VAL A 195 -7.67 3.20 -14.91
C VAL A 195 -6.51 3.95 -15.54
N VAL A 196 -5.32 3.74 -14.99
CA VAL A 196 -4.09 4.44 -15.42
C VAL A 196 -3.03 3.52 -15.99
N ASN A 197 -3.14 2.20 -15.82
CA ASN A 197 -2.32 1.24 -16.57
C ASN A 197 -2.94 -0.16 -16.50
N ARG A 198 -2.73 -0.96 -17.56
CA ARG A 198 -3.06 -2.38 -17.59
C ARG A 198 -1.84 -3.23 -17.89
N PHE A 199 -1.62 -4.26 -17.09
CA PHE A 199 -0.63 -5.29 -17.37
C PHE A 199 -1.30 -6.52 -17.98
N GLY A 200 -1.55 -6.46 -19.29
CA GLY A 200 -2.28 -7.48 -20.03
C GLY A 200 -3.65 -7.74 -19.39
N ALA A 201 -3.96 -9.02 -19.15
CA ALA A 201 -5.18 -9.44 -18.45
C ALA A 201 -4.94 -9.83 -16.98
N GLN A 202 -3.76 -9.53 -16.43
CA GLN A 202 -3.33 -10.06 -15.13
C GLN A 202 -3.27 -9.01 -14.02
N ALA A 203 -3.11 -7.74 -14.36
CA ALA A 203 -3.16 -6.65 -13.38
C ALA A 203 -3.75 -5.36 -13.95
N LEU A 204 -4.28 -4.54 -13.03
CA LEU A 204 -4.92 -3.26 -13.24
C LEU A 204 -4.36 -2.27 -12.22
N PHE A 205 -4.05 -1.07 -12.68
CA PHE A 205 -3.58 0.03 -11.83
C PHE A 205 -4.54 1.20 -11.95
N ILE A 206 -4.96 1.74 -10.80
CA ILE A 206 -5.98 2.76 -10.73
C ILE A 206 -5.57 3.93 -9.83
N SER A 207 -6.02 5.14 -10.16
CA SER A 207 -5.71 6.34 -9.39
C SER A 207 -6.75 7.45 -9.53
N THR A 208 -6.54 8.55 -8.82
CA THR A 208 -7.24 9.82 -9.03
C THR A 208 -6.20 10.92 -9.23
N GLY A 209 -6.56 11.96 -10.00
CA GLY A 209 -5.71 13.13 -10.18
C GLY A 209 -4.49 12.91 -11.07
N GLY A 210 -4.45 11.82 -11.84
CA GLY A 210 -3.33 11.50 -12.73
C GLY A 210 -2.10 10.96 -12.00
N TYR A 211 -2.28 10.32 -10.83
CA TYR A 211 -1.20 9.58 -10.19
C TYR A 211 -0.90 8.26 -10.93
N HIS A 212 0.30 7.72 -10.79
CA HIS A 212 0.65 6.49 -11.49
C HIS A 212 -0.14 5.27 -10.96
N HIS A 213 -0.45 5.22 -9.65
CA HIS A 213 -1.51 4.39 -9.05
C HIS A 213 -1.65 4.64 -7.55
N HIS A 214 -2.88 4.67 -7.04
CA HIS A 214 -3.16 4.55 -5.59
C HIS A 214 -3.39 3.09 -5.20
N ILE A 215 -3.90 2.29 -6.15
CA ILE A 215 -4.20 0.87 -5.93
C ILE A 215 -3.75 0.07 -7.15
N GLY A 216 -2.95 -0.97 -6.90
CA GLY A 216 -2.68 -2.05 -7.85
C GLY A 216 -3.57 -3.25 -7.54
N LEU A 217 -4.07 -3.92 -8.58
CA LEU A 217 -4.98 -5.05 -8.47
C LEU A 217 -4.49 -6.14 -9.40
N ASN A 218 -4.14 -7.32 -8.90
CA ASN A 218 -3.63 -8.41 -9.73
C ASN A 218 -4.27 -9.77 -9.41
N THR A 219 -4.19 -10.69 -10.35
CA THR A 219 -4.65 -12.10 -10.20
C THR A 219 -3.46 -13.08 -10.12
N TRP A 220 -2.28 -12.62 -9.70
CA TRP A 220 -1.04 -13.42 -9.73
C TRP A 220 -1.05 -14.61 -8.77
N ASN A 221 -1.86 -14.57 -7.70
CA ASN A 221 -2.14 -15.73 -6.84
C ASN A 221 -3.21 -16.67 -7.41
N GLY A 222 -3.64 -16.46 -8.66
CA GLY A 222 -4.60 -17.26 -9.39
C GLY A 222 -6.02 -16.71 -9.30
N THR A 223 -6.74 -16.77 -10.42
CA THR A 223 -8.17 -16.47 -10.48
C THR A 223 -8.96 -17.37 -9.51
N GLY A 224 -9.90 -16.78 -8.78
CA GLY A 224 -10.70 -17.45 -7.76
C GLY A 224 -9.95 -17.75 -6.46
N ALA A 225 -8.78 -17.13 -6.22
CA ALA A 225 -8.11 -17.24 -4.93
C ALA A 225 -9.05 -16.79 -3.79
N PRO A 226 -9.24 -17.61 -2.73
CA PRO A 226 -10.11 -17.26 -1.62
C PRO A 226 -9.47 -16.22 -0.71
N LEU A 227 -10.27 -15.57 0.12
CA LEU A 227 -9.74 -14.81 1.25
C LEU A 227 -8.93 -15.73 2.20
N PRO A 228 -7.87 -15.19 2.82
CA PRO A 228 -7.14 -15.91 3.84
C PRO A 228 -8.02 -16.08 5.10
N PRO A 229 -7.77 -17.10 5.94
CA PRO A 229 -8.44 -17.21 7.23
C PRO A 229 -8.33 -15.93 8.08
N GLU A 230 -9.36 -15.62 8.87
CA GLU A 230 -9.39 -14.41 9.69
C GLU A 230 -8.19 -14.29 10.65
N ASN A 231 -7.70 -15.42 11.16
CA ASN A 231 -6.58 -15.51 12.08
C ASN A 231 -5.22 -15.77 11.41
N SER A 232 -5.06 -15.56 10.09
CA SER A 232 -3.75 -15.64 9.43
C SER A 232 -3.18 -14.25 9.07
N PRO A 233 -1.85 -14.09 8.96
CA PRO A 233 -1.21 -12.87 8.50
C PRO A 233 -1.71 -12.40 7.12
N GLY A 234 -1.77 -11.08 6.92
CA GLY A 234 -2.30 -10.47 5.70
C GLY A 234 -3.03 -9.16 5.95
N LEU A 235 -3.74 -8.66 4.94
CA LEU A 235 -4.58 -7.47 5.07
C LEU A 235 -5.67 -7.68 6.13
N LYS A 236 -5.89 -6.70 7.00
CA LYS A 236 -7.14 -6.58 7.78
C LYS A 236 -8.10 -5.60 7.12
N PHE A 237 -7.61 -4.41 6.78
CA PHE A 237 -8.31 -3.40 5.97
C PHE A 237 -7.30 -2.36 5.46
N PHE A 238 -7.73 -1.55 4.51
CA PHE A 238 -7.08 -0.29 4.18
C PHE A 238 -8.10 0.85 4.19
N THR A 239 -7.61 2.06 4.38
CA THR A 239 -8.44 3.27 4.49
C THR A 239 -8.22 4.15 3.27
N LEU A 240 -9.32 4.54 2.63
CA LEU A 240 -9.34 5.58 1.61
C LEU A 240 -9.80 6.89 2.24
N THR A 241 -8.96 7.91 2.11
CA THR A 241 -9.35 9.29 2.41
C THR A 241 -9.95 9.91 1.16
N LEU A 242 -11.21 10.32 1.27
CA LEU A 242 -11.98 11.00 0.25
C LEU A 242 -11.84 12.53 0.41
N PRO A 243 -12.05 13.32 -0.66
CA PRO A 243 -11.78 14.75 -0.59
C PRO A 243 -12.77 15.50 0.31
N SER A 244 -14.04 15.10 0.31
CA SER A 244 -15.11 15.75 1.06
C SER A 244 -16.22 14.80 1.46
N GLU A 245 -17.09 15.27 2.36
CA GLU A 245 -18.34 14.61 2.70
C GLU A 245 -19.23 14.40 1.49
N GLU A 246 -19.27 15.35 0.55
CA GLU A 246 -20.03 15.23 -0.70
C GLU A 246 -19.50 14.06 -1.55
N ASP A 247 -18.18 13.92 -1.65
CA ASP A 247 -17.55 12.80 -2.36
C ASP A 247 -17.86 11.46 -1.68
N ARG A 248 -17.88 11.42 -0.34
CA ARG A 248 -18.30 10.23 0.41
C ARG A 248 -19.75 9.85 0.10
N HIS A 249 -20.69 10.79 0.10
CA HIS A 249 -22.08 10.52 -0.25
C HIS A 249 -22.23 10.02 -1.70
N ARG A 250 -21.45 10.59 -2.64
CA ARG A 250 -21.42 10.15 -4.03
C ARG A 250 -20.90 8.71 -4.15
N VAL A 251 -19.77 8.39 -3.53
CA VAL A 251 -19.19 7.05 -3.49
C VAL A 251 -20.17 6.03 -2.89
N ILE A 252 -20.82 6.35 -1.77
CA ILE A 252 -21.82 5.46 -1.15
C ILE A 252 -22.99 5.19 -2.13
N THR A 253 -23.47 6.23 -2.81
CA THR A 253 -24.56 6.11 -3.78
C THR A 253 -24.15 5.21 -4.95
N ASN A 254 -22.95 5.41 -5.49
CA ASN A 254 -22.41 4.64 -6.59
C ASN A 254 -22.20 3.17 -6.23
N LEU A 255 -21.60 2.89 -5.06
CA LEU A 255 -21.40 1.54 -4.53
C LEU A 255 -22.73 0.79 -4.40
N ARG A 256 -23.75 1.44 -3.83
CA ARG A 256 -25.10 0.84 -3.72
C ARG A 256 -25.73 0.61 -5.09
N ALA A 257 -25.53 1.50 -6.05
CA ALA A 257 -26.08 1.37 -7.40
C ALA A 257 -25.52 0.15 -8.16
N ILE A 258 -24.26 -0.23 -7.90
CA ILE A 258 -23.64 -1.45 -8.45
C ILE A 258 -23.87 -2.70 -7.56
N GLY A 259 -24.63 -2.57 -6.48
CA GLY A 259 -24.98 -3.67 -5.57
C GLY A 259 -23.93 -4.00 -4.51
N ALA A 260 -22.92 -3.17 -4.32
CA ALA A 260 -21.91 -3.38 -3.28
C ALA A 260 -22.44 -3.06 -1.88
N SER A 261 -21.96 -3.80 -0.87
CA SER A 261 -22.30 -3.56 0.54
C SER A 261 -21.67 -2.27 1.04
N VAL A 262 -22.45 -1.43 1.73
CA VAL A 262 -21.95 -0.26 2.44
C VAL A 262 -22.59 -0.24 3.83
N GLU A 263 -21.74 -0.34 4.83
CA GLU A 263 -22.10 -0.44 6.25
C GLU A 263 -21.44 0.69 7.04
N GLU A 264 -21.87 0.87 8.29
CA GLU A 264 -21.27 1.83 9.21
C GLU A 264 -20.87 1.11 10.49
N GLU A 265 -19.62 1.24 10.88
CA GLU A 265 -19.04 0.62 12.07
C GLU A 265 -18.35 1.68 12.92
N ASN A 266 -18.86 1.89 14.14
CA ASN A 266 -18.33 2.90 15.07
C ASN A 266 -18.19 4.31 14.44
N GLY A 267 -19.12 4.69 13.57
CA GLY A 267 -19.09 5.98 12.87
C GLY A 267 -18.22 6.02 11.61
N ILE A 268 -17.62 4.90 11.20
CA ILE A 268 -16.80 4.80 9.99
C ILE A 268 -17.59 4.05 8.91
N VAL A 269 -17.62 4.58 7.70
CA VAL A 269 -18.25 3.91 6.55
C VAL A 269 -17.33 2.81 6.04
N VAL A 270 -17.86 1.60 5.88
CA VAL A 270 -17.12 0.41 5.47
C VAL A 270 -17.75 -0.20 4.23
N THR A 271 -16.92 -0.67 3.30
CA THR A 271 -17.33 -1.48 2.15
C THR A 271 -16.35 -2.64 1.93
N HIS A 272 -16.72 -3.57 1.06
CA HIS A 272 -15.89 -4.69 0.66
C HIS A 272 -15.82 -4.74 -0.85
N ASP A 273 -14.62 -4.92 -1.41
CA ASP A 273 -14.48 -5.18 -2.84
C ASP A 273 -15.07 -6.55 -3.22
N PRO A 274 -15.19 -6.90 -4.51
CA PRO A 274 -15.74 -8.19 -4.94
C PRO A 274 -14.97 -9.42 -4.43
N THR A 275 -13.69 -9.25 -4.08
CA THR A 275 -12.88 -10.31 -3.47
C THR A 275 -13.18 -10.45 -1.96
N GLY A 276 -13.71 -9.41 -1.35
CA GLY A 276 -14.00 -9.28 0.08
C GLY A 276 -12.91 -8.53 0.86
N ASN A 277 -12.00 -7.82 0.18
CA ASN A 277 -11.05 -6.92 0.84
C ASN A 277 -11.82 -5.76 1.48
N ARG A 278 -11.54 -5.52 2.76
CA ARG A 278 -12.25 -4.54 3.57
C ARG A 278 -11.66 -3.13 3.41
N ILE A 279 -12.53 -2.16 3.15
CA ILE A 279 -12.17 -0.77 2.85
C ILE A 279 -12.90 0.18 3.78
N TYR A 280 -12.15 1.03 4.48
CA TYR A 280 -12.70 2.12 5.29
C TYR A 280 -12.73 3.39 4.46
N LEU A 281 -13.86 4.09 4.46
CA LEU A 281 -14.06 5.34 3.74
C LEU A 281 -14.15 6.51 4.74
N GLN A 282 -13.13 7.37 4.73
CA GLN A 282 -13.06 8.55 5.59
C GLN A 282 -12.88 9.83 4.76
N VAL A 283 -12.99 11.00 5.39
CA VAL A 283 -12.85 12.34 4.76
C VAL A 283 -11.79 13.14 5.48
#